data_AF-A0A3A8WJD9-F1
#
_entry.id   AF-A0A3A8WJD9-F1
#
_cell.length_a   1.000
_cell.length_b   1.000
_cell.length_c   1.000
_cell.angle_alpha   90.00
_cell.angle_beta   90.00
_cell.angle_gamma   90.00
#
_symmetry.space_group_name_H-M   'P 1'
#
loop_
_entity.id
_entity.type
_entity.pdbx_description
1 polymer ?
#
loop_
_entity_poly.entity_id
_entity_poly.type
_entity_poly.pdbx_seq_one_letter_code
_entity_poly.pdbx_strand_id
1 'polypeptide(L)'
;MKFISGNIAALKADSTEGTEGKMTKAEAWKKAIEALVDPTSGMDEPARADYEQKIMQKLKSGRRLSSEELDYLRIHNPEMYKIAVRVETERKVLKTKLQNCKSKEEVQQVVSIQMEVLKAMKGDPAQEYMTAMVEKEVRDFKRTSEYARLPQKREKGKKTSGEEELYKEIEDEAEEGETLCQKAAAYSRMQVQCSRIGELAQAYLSA
;
A
#
# COMPACT_ATOMS: atom_id res chain seq x y z
N MET A 1 -10.45 -79.34 2.03
CA MET A 1 -11.47 -78.97 3.02
C MET A 1 -10.85 -78.98 4.41
N LYS A 2 -10.63 -77.81 5.02
CA LYS A 2 -10.33 -77.65 6.44
C LYS A 2 -11.19 -76.49 6.95
N PHE A 3 -12.24 -76.84 7.67
CA PHE A 3 -13.10 -75.92 8.41
C PHE A 3 -12.30 -75.41 9.61
N ILE A 4 -12.23 -74.10 9.79
CA ILE A 4 -11.84 -73.50 11.06
C ILE A 4 -13.03 -72.66 11.51
N SER A 5 -13.64 -73.14 12.59
CA SER A 5 -14.74 -72.53 13.33
C SER A 5 -14.47 -71.07 13.67
N GLY A 6 -15.53 -70.27 13.55
CA GLY A 6 -15.53 -68.89 13.99
C GLY A 6 -15.30 -68.74 15.48
N ASN A 7 -14.66 -67.64 15.84
CA ASN A 7 -14.78 -67.03 17.15
C ASN A 7 -15.15 -65.55 16.91
N ILE A 8 -16.42 -65.24 17.12
CA ILE A 8 -16.97 -63.89 17.19
C ILE A 8 -16.90 -63.49 18.66
N ALA A 9 -15.95 -62.63 19.02
CA ALA A 9 -16.05 -61.80 20.21
C ALA A 9 -14.96 -60.71 20.20
N ALA A 10 -15.36 -59.53 20.66
CA ALA A 10 -14.55 -58.33 20.93
C ALA A 10 -14.38 -57.33 19.77
N LEU A 11 -15.52 -56.80 19.32
CA LEU A 11 -15.68 -55.36 19.09
C LEU A 11 -15.30 -54.61 20.39
N LYS A 12 -14.15 -53.96 20.40
CA LYS A 12 -14.00 -52.67 21.08
C LYS A 12 -13.46 -51.70 20.03
N ALA A 13 -14.35 -50.79 19.66
CA ALA A 13 -14.04 -49.58 18.95
C ALA A 13 -12.89 -48.89 19.67
N ASP A 14 -11.74 -48.78 19.00
CA ASP A 14 -10.80 -47.74 19.33
C ASP A 14 -11.31 -46.49 18.62
N SER A 15 -11.95 -45.65 19.42
CA SER A 15 -12.50 -44.38 19.00
C SER A 15 -11.37 -43.56 18.41
N THR A 16 -11.46 -43.30 17.11
CA THR A 16 -10.84 -42.11 16.52
C THR A 16 -11.33 -40.91 17.32
N GLU A 17 -10.49 -40.36 18.19
CA GLU A 17 -10.66 -39.01 18.72
C GLU A 17 -10.41 -38.01 17.58
N GLY A 18 -11.36 -37.96 16.66
CA GLY A 18 -11.58 -36.80 15.81
C GLY A 18 -12.28 -35.75 16.67
N THR A 19 -11.52 -34.79 17.17
CA THR A 19 -12.07 -33.55 17.71
C THR A 19 -12.60 -32.69 16.57
N GLU A 20 -13.71 -33.12 15.95
CA GLU A 20 -14.56 -32.25 15.14
C GLU A 20 -15.29 -31.29 16.08
N GLY A 21 -14.58 -30.24 16.51
CA GLY A 21 -15.17 -29.11 17.21
C GLY A 21 -16.22 -28.48 16.29
N LYS A 22 -17.49 -28.48 16.73
CA LYS A 22 -18.58 -27.79 16.04
C LYS A 22 -18.21 -26.31 15.89
N MET A 23 -17.76 -25.89 14.71
CA MET A 23 -17.54 -24.47 14.42
C MET A 23 -18.85 -23.73 14.68
N THR A 24 -18.78 -22.73 15.55
CA THR A 24 -19.90 -21.83 15.79
C THR A 24 -20.21 -21.07 14.49
N LYS A 25 -21.47 -20.65 14.31
CA LYS A 25 -21.85 -19.84 13.14
C LYS A 25 -20.93 -18.62 13.01
N ALA A 26 -20.56 -17.99 14.13
CA ALA A 26 -19.65 -16.85 14.16
C ALA A 26 -18.26 -17.19 13.57
N GLU A 27 -17.68 -18.34 13.90
CA GLU A 27 -16.39 -18.79 13.35
C GLU A 27 -16.49 -19.11 11.85
N ALA A 28 -17.59 -19.73 11.42
CA ALA A 28 -17.84 -19.99 10.00
C ALA A 28 -17.96 -18.67 9.19
N TRP A 29 -18.70 -17.68 9.72
CA TRP A 29 -18.79 -16.35 9.13
C TRP A 29 -17.44 -15.64 9.11
N LYS A 30 -16.66 -15.71 10.20
CA LYS A 30 -15.32 -15.13 10.27
C LYS A 30 -14.39 -15.73 9.21
N LYS A 31 -14.35 -17.06 9.09
CA LYS A 31 -13.53 -17.77 8.09
C LYS A 31 -13.97 -17.45 6.65
N ALA A 32 -15.27 -17.30 6.41
CA ALA A 32 -15.79 -16.90 5.11
C ALA A 32 -15.40 -15.45 4.75
N ILE A 33 -15.40 -14.55 5.73
CA ILE A 33 -14.93 -13.17 5.55
C ILE A 33 -13.42 -13.14 5.29
N GLU A 34 -12.62 -13.88 6.07
CA GLU A 34 -11.17 -14.00 5.85
C GLU A 34 -10.86 -14.55 4.44
N ALA A 35 -11.60 -15.57 3.99
CA ALA A 35 -11.47 -16.11 2.63
C ALA A 35 -11.84 -15.13 1.51
N LEU A 36 -12.71 -14.16 1.80
CA LEU A 36 -13.12 -13.15 0.83
C LEU A 36 -12.15 -11.97 0.77
N VAL A 37 -11.52 -11.64 1.91
CA VAL A 37 -10.69 -10.43 2.06
C VAL A 37 -9.19 -10.71 1.88
N ASP A 38 -8.73 -11.91 2.24
CA ASP A 38 -7.33 -12.32 2.07
C ASP A 38 -7.15 -13.15 0.79
N PRO A 39 -6.45 -12.63 -0.23
CA PRO A 39 -6.21 -13.35 -1.49
C PRO A 39 -5.33 -14.60 -1.32
N THR A 40 -4.72 -14.79 -0.15
CA THR A 40 -3.90 -15.97 0.18
C THR A 40 -4.57 -16.93 1.16
N SER A 41 -5.85 -16.70 1.49
CA SER A 41 -6.64 -17.58 2.37
C SER A 41 -6.85 -18.94 1.70
N GLY A 42 -6.01 -19.90 2.06
CA GLY A 42 -5.96 -21.24 1.47
C GLY A 42 -4.61 -21.62 0.84
N MET A 43 -3.65 -20.69 0.77
CA MET A 43 -2.27 -21.00 0.41
C MET A 43 -1.50 -21.56 1.62
N ASP A 44 -0.63 -22.54 1.37
CA ASP A 44 0.33 -23.07 2.35
C ASP A 44 1.37 -22.00 2.74
N GLU A 45 1.92 -22.09 3.96
CA GLU A 45 2.96 -21.17 4.46
C GLU A 45 4.10 -20.86 3.47
N PRO A 46 4.72 -21.84 2.77
CA PRO A 46 5.77 -21.54 1.79
C PRO A 46 5.26 -20.71 0.61
N ALA A 47 4.04 -20.97 0.13
CA ALA A 47 3.46 -20.21 -0.97
C ALA A 47 3.15 -18.75 -0.57
N ARG A 48 2.80 -18.51 0.70
CA ARG A 48 2.63 -17.15 1.24
C ARG A 48 3.95 -16.41 1.33
N ALA A 49 5.02 -17.08 1.79
CA ALA A 49 6.36 -16.49 1.82
C ALA A 49 6.84 -16.10 0.42
N ASP A 50 6.62 -16.97 -0.58
CA ASP A 50 6.92 -16.66 -1.98
C ASP A 50 6.12 -15.47 -2.50
N TYR A 51 4.85 -15.34 -2.10
CA TYR A 51 4.00 -14.21 -2.46
C TYR A 51 4.51 -12.90 -1.84
N GLU A 52 4.87 -12.90 -0.56
CA GLU A 52 5.47 -11.74 0.09
C GLU A 52 6.80 -11.35 -0.59
N GLN A 53 7.65 -12.33 -0.92
CA GLN A 53 8.89 -12.06 -1.65
C GLN A 53 8.64 -11.41 -3.02
N LYS A 54 7.62 -11.85 -3.76
CA LYS A 54 7.23 -11.22 -5.05
C LYS A 54 6.82 -9.76 -4.86
N ILE A 55 6.06 -9.45 -3.81
CA ILE A 55 5.66 -8.09 -3.46
C ILE A 55 6.90 -7.23 -3.15
N MET A 56 7.82 -7.74 -2.32
CA MET A 56 9.05 -7.04 -1.98
C MET A 56 9.94 -6.80 -3.19
N GLN A 57 10.08 -7.78 -4.07
CA GLN A 57 10.81 -7.62 -5.34
C GLN A 57 10.18 -6.55 -6.23
N LYS A 58 8.85 -6.52 -6.34
CA LYS A 58 8.14 -5.45 -7.07
C LYS A 58 8.44 -4.07 -6.50
N LEU A 59 8.33 -3.90 -5.17
CA LEU A 59 8.64 -2.63 -4.51
C LEU A 59 10.10 -2.21 -4.73
N LYS A 60 11.07 -3.12 -4.55
CA LYS A 60 12.50 -2.84 -4.78
C LYS A 60 12.82 -2.48 -6.22
N SER A 61 12.05 -3.01 -7.18
CA SER A 61 12.16 -2.64 -8.59
C SER A 61 11.43 -1.33 -8.95
N GLY A 62 10.78 -0.67 -7.98
CA GLY A 62 10.00 0.54 -8.18
C GLY A 62 8.67 0.32 -8.92
N ARG A 63 8.23 -0.94 -9.09
CA ARG A 63 6.97 -1.28 -9.76
C ARG A 63 5.77 -1.01 -8.86
N ARG A 64 4.60 -0.82 -9.48
CA ARG A 64 3.33 -0.64 -8.79
C ARG A 64 2.83 -1.97 -8.27
N LEU A 65 2.30 -1.97 -7.05
CA LEU A 65 1.57 -3.09 -6.51
C LEU A 65 0.15 -3.10 -7.08
N SER A 66 -0.39 -4.31 -7.28
CA SER A 66 -1.80 -4.51 -7.59
C SER A 66 -2.68 -4.33 -6.35
N SER A 67 -4.00 -4.22 -6.54
CA SER A 67 -4.94 -4.12 -5.41
C SER A 67 -4.83 -5.33 -4.49
N GLU A 68 -4.76 -6.54 -5.05
CA GLU A 68 -4.64 -7.80 -4.30
C GLU A 68 -3.36 -7.82 -3.45
N GLU A 69 -2.23 -7.34 -3.99
CA GLU A 69 -0.96 -7.24 -3.27
C GLU A 69 -1.01 -6.22 -2.13
N LEU A 70 -1.71 -5.10 -2.33
CA LEU A 70 -1.93 -4.10 -1.27
C LEU A 70 -2.88 -4.64 -0.19
N ASP A 71 -3.96 -5.30 -0.57
CA ASP A 71 -4.91 -5.91 0.35
C ASP A 71 -4.24 -7.01 1.19
N TYR A 72 -3.36 -7.82 0.57
CA TYR A 72 -2.52 -8.78 1.28
C TYR A 72 -1.63 -8.10 2.33
N LEU A 73 -0.88 -7.06 1.95
CA LEU A 73 -0.03 -6.33 2.91
C LEU A 73 -0.85 -5.72 4.05
N ARG A 74 -2.06 -5.22 3.77
CA ARG A 74 -2.94 -4.64 4.81
C ARG A 74 -3.25 -5.63 5.93
N ILE A 75 -3.39 -6.92 5.60
CA ILE A 75 -3.76 -7.98 6.54
C ILE A 75 -2.52 -8.57 7.22
N HIS A 76 -1.47 -8.86 6.45
CA HIS A 76 -0.33 -9.66 6.92
C HIS A 76 0.87 -8.81 7.35
N ASN A 77 1.07 -7.63 6.76
CA ASN A 77 2.21 -6.75 7.05
C ASN A 77 1.82 -5.26 6.99
N PRO A 78 1.12 -4.75 8.02
CA PRO A 78 0.54 -3.41 8.01
C PRO A 78 1.61 -2.30 7.95
N GLU A 79 2.83 -2.56 8.41
CA GLU A 79 3.93 -1.59 8.29
C GLU A 79 4.40 -1.45 6.84
N MET A 80 4.59 -2.57 6.13
CA MET A 80 4.90 -2.50 4.69
C MET A 80 3.75 -1.92 3.87
N TYR A 81 2.49 -2.15 4.26
CA TYR A 81 1.35 -1.51 3.63
C TYR A 81 1.42 0.03 3.68
N LYS A 82 1.74 0.60 4.86
CA LYS A 82 1.90 2.06 5.02
C LYS A 82 2.99 2.60 4.09
N ILE A 83 4.13 1.91 4.03
CA ILE A 83 5.23 2.28 3.14
C ILE A 83 4.79 2.24 1.68
N ALA A 84 4.13 1.15 1.26
CA ALA A 84 3.66 0.98 -0.11
C ALA A 84 2.65 2.07 -0.53
N VAL A 85 1.70 2.42 0.34
CA VAL A 85 0.75 3.51 0.09
C VAL A 85 1.49 4.84 -0.07
N ARG A 86 2.47 5.12 0.79
CA ARG A 86 3.28 6.35 0.69
C ARG A 86 4.04 6.41 -0.63
N VAL A 87 4.66 5.30 -1.06
CA VAL A 87 5.34 5.22 -2.37
C VAL A 87 4.36 5.47 -3.52
N GLU A 88 3.15 4.92 -3.49
CA GLU A 88 2.15 5.16 -4.54
C GLU A 88 1.62 6.61 -4.54
N THR A 89 1.49 7.25 -3.38
CA THR A 89 1.11 8.67 -3.29
C THR A 89 2.20 9.55 -3.92
N GLU A 90 3.47 9.36 -3.52
CA GLU A 90 4.59 10.11 -4.09
C GLU A 90 4.76 9.85 -5.59
N ARG A 91 4.44 8.64 -6.06
CA ARG A 91 4.43 8.29 -7.49
C ARG A 91 3.45 9.17 -8.26
N LYS A 92 2.23 9.35 -7.75
CA LYS A 92 1.22 10.21 -8.41
C LYS A 92 1.71 11.65 -8.48
N VAL A 93 2.22 12.17 -7.37
CA VAL A 93 2.78 13.54 -7.29
C VAL A 93 3.91 13.72 -8.30
N LEU A 94 4.86 12.79 -8.36
CA LEU A 94 5.97 12.85 -9.31
C LEU A 94 5.48 12.82 -10.77
N LYS A 95 4.51 11.96 -11.11
CA LYS A 95 3.94 11.90 -12.46
C LYS A 95 3.34 13.23 -12.87
N THR A 96 2.51 13.82 -12.01
CA THR A 96 1.91 15.13 -12.26
C THR A 96 2.99 16.20 -12.47
N LYS A 97 4.03 16.23 -11.62
CA LYS A 97 5.17 17.15 -11.77
C LYS A 97 5.89 16.97 -13.11
N LEU A 98 6.14 15.72 -13.51
CA LEU A 98 6.81 15.42 -14.79
C LEU A 98 5.97 15.83 -16.00
N GLN A 99 4.66 15.56 -15.98
CA GLN A 99 3.74 15.95 -17.06
C GLN A 99 3.61 17.48 -17.20
N ASN A 100 3.73 18.21 -16.10
CA ASN A 100 3.64 19.66 -16.10
C ASN A 100 4.93 20.37 -16.56
N CYS A 101 6.05 19.65 -16.68
CA CYS A 101 7.31 20.21 -17.17
C CYS A 101 7.17 20.66 -18.63
N LYS A 102 7.63 21.88 -18.93
CA LYS A 102 7.61 22.49 -20.27
C LYS A 102 8.95 22.38 -20.99
N SER A 103 10.00 21.89 -20.33
CA SER A 103 11.32 21.68 -20.93
C SER A 103 12.07 20.51 -20.32
N LYS A 104 13.07 20.00 -21.04
CA LYS A 104 13.95 18.93 -20.53
C LYS A 104 14.77 19.37 -19.32
N GLU A 105 15.12 20.66 -19.23
CA GLU A 105 15.77 21.24 -18.05
C GLU A 105 14.87 21.24 -16.82
N GLU A 106 13.59 21.59 -16.96
CA GLU A 106 12.63 21.51 -15.84
C GLU A 106 12.48 20.07 -15.35
N VAL A 107 12.44 19.09 -16.26
CA VAL A 107 12.44 17.67 -15.87
C VAL A 107 13.69 17.32 -15.06
N GLN A 108 14.87 17.77 -15.50
CA GLN A 108 16.10 17.53 -14.74
C GLN A 108 16.07 18.19 -13.36
N GLN A 109 15.52 19.40 -13.24
CA GLN A 109 15.36 20.10 -11.96
C GLN A 109 14.41 19.35 -11.02
N VAL A 110 13.23 18.94 -11.49
CA VAL A 110 12.28 18.14 -10.70
C VAL A 110 12.93 16.85 -10.19
N VAL A 111 13.68 16.15 -11.06
CA VAL A 111 14.39 14.93 -10.67
C VAL A 111 15.48 15.22 -9.63
N SER A 112 16.28 16.27 -9.81
CA SER A 112 17.34 16.64 -8.86
C SER A 112 16.75 16.98 -7.48
N ILE A 113 15.72 17.82 -7.43
CA ILE A 113 15.03 18.18 -6.19
C ILE A 113 14.47 16.93 -5.50
N GLN A 114 13.82 16.04 -6.25
CA GLN A 114 13.27 14.82 -5.69
C GLN A 114 14.36 13.91 -5.10
N MET A 115 15.50 13.77 -5.79
CA MET A 115 16.63 12.98 -5.29
C MET A 115 17.31 13.61 -4.08
N GLU A 116 17.32 14.94 -3.96
CA GLU A 116 17.79 15.65 -2.76
C GLU A 116 16.88 15.41 -1.56
N VAL A 117 15.56 15.48 -1.75
CA VAL A 117 14.58 15.13 -0.70
C VAL A 117 14.79 13.70 -0.24
N LEU A 118 14.96 12.75 -1.18
CA LEU A 118 15.23 11.35 -0.83
C LEU A 118 16.54 11.15 -0.07
N LYS A 119 17.59 11.93 -0.38
CA LYS A 119 18.85 11.88 0.40
C LYS A 119 18.65 12.39 1.83
N ALA A 120 17.80 13.39 2.02
CA ALA A 120 17.46 13.92 3.34
C ALA A 120 16.62 12.93 4.18
N MET A 121 15.90 12.01 3.55
CA MET A 121 15.16 10.92 4.20
C MET A 121 16.05 9.78 4.74
N LYS A 122 17.32 10.06 5.05
CA LYS A 122 18.28 9.07 5.53
C LYS A 122 17.76 8.38 6.80
N GLY A 123 17.64 7.05 6.74
CA GLY A 123 17.15 6.22 7.85
C GLY A 123 15.65 5.92 7.81
N ASP A 124 14.92 6.47 6.84
CA ASP A 124 13.54 6.09 6.58
C ASP A 124 13.49 4.73 5.84
N PRO A 125 12.76 3.72 6.33
CA PRO A 125 12.58 2.43 5.65
C PRO A 125 12.00 2.56 4.24
N ALA A 126 11.26 3.64 3.94
CA ALA A 126 10.67 3.89 2.63
C ALA A 126 11.70 4.42 1.60
N GLN A 127 12.86 4.92 2.05
CA GLN A 127 13.82 5.63 1.20
C GLN A 127 14.28 4.80 -0.01
N GLU A 128 14.60 3.52 0.19
CA GLU A 128 15.04 2.61 -0.87
C GLU A 128 13.95 2.45 -1.93
N TYR A 129 12.72 2.15 -1.50
CA TYR A 129 11.58 1.93 -2.40
C TYR A 129 11.17 3.18 -3.16
N MET A 130 11.21 4.35 -2.51
CA MET A 130 10.93 5.62 -3.17
C MET A 130 12.01 5.97 -4.19
N THR A 131 13.28 5.69 -3.90
CA THR A 131 14.38 5.90 -4.85
C THR A 131 14.18 5.03 -6.10
N ALA A 132 13.91 3.74 -5.92
CA ALA A 132 13.63 2.83 -7.02
C ALA A 132 12.39 3.26 -7.84
N MET A 133 11.34 3.76 -7.15
CA MET A 133 10.14 4.31 -7.79
C MET A 133 10.48 5.53 -8.66
N VAL A 134 11.20 6.52 -8.11
CA VAL A 134 11.59 7.74 -8.84
C VAL A 134 12.42 7.38 -10.06
N GLU A 135 13.44 6.53 -9.91
CA GLU A 135 14.29 6.10 -11.02
C GLU A 135 13.50 5.40 -12.12
N LYS A 136 12.53 4.55 -11.76
CA LYS A 136 11.69 3.85 -12.72
C LYS A 136 10.76 4.83 -13.45
N GLU A 137 10.03 5.68 -12.73
CA GLU A 137 9.07 6.60 -13.35
C GLU A 137 9.76 7.64 -14.23
N VAL A 138 10.92 8.15 -13.83
CA VAL A 138 11.71 9.07 -14.65
C VAL A 138 12.22 8.36 -15.92
N ARG A 139 12.66 7.11 -15.80
CA ARG A 139 13.09 6.30 -16.95
C ARG A 139 11.94 6.06 -17.92
N ASP A 140 10.77 5.70 -17.40
CA ASP A 140 9.57 5.45 -18.20
C ASP A 140 9.08 6.74 -18.85
N PHE A 141 9.04 7.86 -18.12
CA PHE A 141 8.69 9.17 -18.66
C PHE A 141 9.64 9.62 -19.77
N LYS A 142 10.96 9.43 -19.62
CA LYS A 142 11.94 9.77 -20.66
C LYS A 142 11.77 8.98 -21.96
N ARG A 143 11.05 7.86 -21.93
CA ARG A 143 10.73 7.04 -23.11
C ARG A 143 9.42 7.45 -23.79
N THR A 144 8.64 8.37 -23.21
CA THR A 144 7.37 8.80 -23.79
C THR A 144 7.60 9.77 -24.96
N SER A 145 6.62 9.83 -25.85
CA SER A 145 6.59 10.83 -26.92
C SER A 145 6.47 12.26 -26.38
N GLU A 146 5.82 12.44 -25.23
CA GLU A 146 5.67 13.75 -24.57
C GLU A 146 7.05 14.32 -24.21
N TYR A 147 7.90 13.52 -23.56
CA TYR A 147 9.27 13.93 -23.23
C TYR A 147 10.11 14.21 -24.48
N ALA A 148 9.96 13.40 -25.54
CA ALA A 148 10.69 13.59 -26.79
C ALA A 148 10.38 14.93 -27.46
N ARG A 149 9.14 15.42 -27.33
CA ARG A 149 8.66 16.70 -27.88
C ARG A 149 9.07 17.91 -27.05
N LEU A 150 9.50 17.72 -25.80
CA LEU A 150 9.91 18.85 -24.96
C LEU A 150 11.13 19.56 -25.55
N PRO A 151 11.13 20.90 -25.59
CA PRO A 151 12.31 21.66 -25.96
C PRO A 151 13.41 21.49 -24.91
N GLN A 152 14.66 21.75 -25.30
CA GLN A 152 15.80 21.62 -24.38
C GLN A 152 15.69 22.63 -23.23
N LYS A 153 15.34 23.87 -23.56
CA LYS A 153 15.12 24.99 -22.64
C LYS A 153 13.70 25.50 -22.81
N ARG A 154 13.15 26.12 -21.77
CA ARG A 154 11.89 26.87 -21.91
C ARG A 154 12.11 28.03 -22.88
N GLU A 155 11.27 28.15 -23.90
CA GLU A 155 11.28 29.35 -24.74
C GLU A 155 10.90 30.55 -23.88
N LYS A 156 11.73 31.61 -23.92
CA LYS A 156 11.43 32.84 -23.21
C LYS A 156 10.27 33.57 -23.91
N GLY A 157 9.05 33.25 -23.48
CA GLY A 157 7.87 34.10 -23.64
C GLY A 157 6.85 33.66 -24.68
N LYS A 158 5.71 33.17 -24.19
CA LYS A 158 4.39 33.82 -24.28
C LYS A 158 3.50 33.12 -23.24
N LYS A 159 3.21 33.79 -22.12
CA LYS A 159 2.13 33.34 -21.23
C LYS A 159 0.84 33.43 -22.06
N THR A 160 0.35 32.28 -22.52
CA THR A 160 -0.96 32.21 -23.16
C THR A 160 -2.01 32.17 -22.05
N SER A 161 -3.12 32.89 -22.21
CA SER A 161 -4.19 33.03 -21.21
C SER A 161 -4.73 31.70 -20.65
N GLY A 162 -4.59 30.58 -21.38
CA GLY A 162 -4.96 29.25 -20.89
C GLY A 162 -3.97 28.62 -19.90
N GLU A 163 -2.73 29.10 -19.77
CA GLU A 163 -1.83 28.65 -18.70
C GLU A 163 -2.30 29.17 -17.33
N GLU A 164 -2.88 30.37 -17.28
CA GLU A 164 -3.34 31.01 -16.03
C GLU A 164 -4.60 30.35 -15.44
N GLU A 165 -5.46 29.75 -16.27
CA GLU A 165 -6.60 28.93 -15.82
C GLU A 165 -6.14 27.55 -15.31
N LEU A 166 -5.17 26.91 -15.97
CA LEU A 166 -4.63 25.61 -15.54
C LEU A 166 -3.83 25.71 -14.23
N TYR A 167 -3.11 26.81 -14.00
CA TYR A 167 -2.44 27.05 -12.72
C TYR A 167 -3.45 27.23 -11.57
N LYS A 168 -4.61 27.83 -11.83
CA LYS A 168 -5.68 27.96 -10.83
C LYS A 168 -6.34 26.62 -10.51
N GLU A 169 -6.68 25.81 -11.51
CA GLU A 169 -7.26 24.47 -11.27
C GLU A 169 -6.30 23.55 -10.50
N ILE A 170 -4.99 23.62 -10.78
CA ILE A 170 -3.99 22.82 -10.07
C ILE A 170 -3.73 23.38 -8.66
N GLU A 171 -3.76 24.69 -8.46
CA GLU A 171 -3.69 25.30 -7.12
C GLU A 171 -4.91 24.92 -6.29
N ASP A 172 -6.11 24.95 -6.86
CA ASP A 172 -7.36 24.56 -6.19
C ASP A 172 -7.37 23.06 -5.83
N GLU A 173 -6.92 22.16 -6.72
CA GLU A 173 -6.80 20.72 -6.41
C GLU A 173 -5.66 20.41 -5.41
N ALA A 174 -4.55 21.16 -5.46
CA ALA A 174 -3.46 21.04 -4.50
C ALA A 174 -3.85 21.58 -3.13
N GLU A 175 -4.64 22.66 -3.08
CA GLU A 175 -5.21 23.22 -1.85
C GLU A 175 -6.28 22.28 -1.28
N GLU A 176 -7.10 21.61 -2.11
CA GLU A 176 -7.98 20.53 -1.67
C GLU A 176 -7.20 19.31 -1.13
N GLY A 177 -6.08 18.93 -1.75
CA GLY A 177 -5.20 17.85 -1.30
C GLY A 177 -4.45 18.17 0.00
N GLU A 178 -3.90 19.38 0.12
CA GLU A 178 -3.28 19.87 1.36
C GLU A 178 -4.31 20.02 2.47
N THR A 179 -5.49 20.55 2.17
CA THR A 179 -6.57 20.64 3.17
C THR A 179 -7.10 19.26 3.56
N LEU A 180 -7.14 18.26 2.68
CA LEU A 180 -7.47 16.87 3.04
C LEU A 180 -6.39 16.25 3.94
N CYS A 181 -5.11 16.48 3.65
CA CYS A 181 -4.00 16.03 4.50
C CYS A 181 -4.02 16.73 5.88
N GLN A 182 -4.27 18.03 5.90
CA GLN A 182 -4.41 18.82 7.14
C GLN A 182 -5.67 18.44 7.92
N LYS A 183 -6.80 18.16 7.26
CA LYS A 183 -8.04 17.64 7.86
C LYS A 183 -7.84 16.23 8.41
N ALA A 184 -7.11 15.36 7.71
CA ALA A 184 -6.76 14.03 8.20
C ALA A 184 -5.84 14.14 9.44
N ALA A 185 -4.85 15.02 9.41
CA ALA A 185 -4.00 15.31 10.56
C ALA A 185 -4.79 15.89 11.75
N ALA A 186 -5.77 16.76 11.49
CA ALA A 186 -6.66 17.32 12.50
C ALA A 186 -7.60 16.26 13.10
N TYR A 187 -8.17 15.38 12.27
CA TYR A 187 -9.02 14.28 12.70
C TYR A 187 -8.25 13.27 13.57
N SER A 188 -7.02 12.91 13.16
CA SER A 188 -6.12 12.08 13.97
C SER A 188 -5.77 12.74 15.30
N ARG A 189 -5.49 14.06 15.32
CA ARG A 189 -5.25 14.81 16.58
C ARG A 189 -6.48 14.79 17.48
N MET A 190 -7.67 15.00 16.91
CA MET A 190 -8.94 14.97 17.65
C MET A 190 -9.25 13.58 18.21
N GLN A 191 -8.99 12.51 17.47
CA GLN A 191 -9.17 11.12 17.96
C GLN A 191 -8.25 10.81 19.15
N VAL A 192 -7.00 11.27 19.13
CA VAL A 192 -6.08 11.13 20.26
C VAL A 192 -6.59 11.90 21.48
N GLN A 193 -7.13 13.11 21.28
CA GLN A 193 -7.73 13.91 22.35
C GLN A 193 -8.99 13.23 22.93
N CYS A 194 -9.89 12.71 22.09
CA CYS A 194 -11.07 11.98 22.53
C CYS A 194 -10.70 10.71 23.33
N SER A 195 -9.67 9.98 22.91
CA SER A 195 -9.17 8.81 23.64
C SER A 195 -8.65 9.20 25.03
N ARG A 196 -7.87 10.28 25.11
CA ARG A 196 -7.35 10.82 26.37
C ARG A 196 -8.45 11.34 27.31
N ILE A 197 -9.50 11.94 26.76
CA ILE A 197 -10.69 12.35 27.52
C ILE A 197 -11.44 11.13 28.04
N GLY A 198 -11.57 10.07 27.23
CA GLY A 198 -12.17 8.80 27.64
C GLY A 198 -11.43 8.13 28.80
N GLU A 199 -10.10 8.10 28.74
CA GLU A 199 -9.24 7.60 29.82
C GLU A 199 -9.41 8.42 31.11
N LEU A 200 -9.44 9.74 31.00
CA LEU A 200 -9.69 10.63 32.15
C LEU A 200 -11.09 10.41 32.74
N ALA A 201 -12.11 10.27 31.90
CA ALA A 201 -13.48 10.02 32.35
C ALA A 201 -13.61 8.65 33.03
N GLN A 202 -12.95 7.61 32.53
CA GLN A 202 -12.90 6.31 33.19
C GLN A 202 -12.19 6.37 34.54
N ALA A 203 -11.06 7.10 34.63
CA ALA A 203 -10.35 7.30 35.89
C ALA A 203 -11.22 7.99 36.96
N TYR A 204 -12.04 8.97 36.57
CA TYR A 204 -13.00 9.65 37.45
C TYR A 204 -14.17 8.76 37.89
N LEU A 205 -14.59 7.79 37.07
CA LEU A 205 -15.66 6.86 37.41
C LEU A 205 -15.19 5.66 38.24
N SER A 206 -13.88 5.39 38.25
CA SER A 206 -13.24 4.34 39.04
C SER A 206 -12.66 4.81 40.37
N ALA A 207 -12.77 6.11 40.69
CA ALA A 207 -12.38 6.74 41.95
C ALA A 207 -13.62 6.98 42.83
#